data_AF-Q7Z5L0-F1
#
_entry.id   AF-Q7Z5L0-F1
#
_cell.length_a   1.000
_cell.length_b   1.000
_cell.length_c   1.000
_cell.angle_alpha   90.00
_cell.angle_beta   90.00
_cell.angle_gamma   90.00
#
_symmetry.space_group_name_H-M   'P 1'
#
loop_
_entity.id
_entity.type
_entity.pdbx_description
1 polymer ?
#
loop_
_entity_poly.entity_id
_entity_poly.type
_entity_poly.pdbx_seq_one_letter_code
_entity_poly.pdbx_strand_id
1 'polypeptide(L)'
;MERGAGAKLLPLLLLLRATGFTCAQTDGRNGYTAVIEVTSGGPWGDWAWPEMCPDGFFASGFSLKVEPPQGIPGDDTALNGIRLHCARGNVLGNTHVVESQSGSWGEWSEPLWCRGGAYLVAFSLRVEAPTTLGDNTAANNVRFRCSDGEELQGPGLSWGDFGDWSDHCPKGACGLQTKIQGPRGLGDDTALNDARLFCCRS
;
A
#
# COMPACT_ATOMS: atom_id res chain seq x y z
N MET A 1 -81.71 -7.23 35.80
CA MET A 1 -81.76 -7.94 34.50
C MET A 1 -80.88 -7.14 33.57
N GLU A 2 -79.61 -7.51 33.41
CA GLU A 2 -79.13 -8.41 32.33
C GLU A 2 -79.41 -7.80 30.95
N ARG A 3 -78.52 -7.60 29.98
CA ARG A 3 -77.11 -7.86 29.59
C ARG A 3 -76.91 -6.88 28.40
N GLY A 4 -75.77 -6.45 27.90
CA GLY A 4 -74.37 -6.82 28.00
C GLY A 4 -73.63 -5.98 26.94
N ALA A 5 -72.43 -5.54 27.29
CA ALA A 5 -71.53 -4.76 26.44
C ALA A 5 -70.91 -5.63 25.33
N GLY A 6 -70.56 -5.02 24.20
CA GLY A 6 -69.88 -5.68 23.09
C GLY A 6 -69.25 -4.68 22.11
N ALA A 7 -68.36 -3.82 22.59
CA ALA A 7 -67.45 -3.06 21.73
C ALA A 7 -66.24 -3.94 21.37
N LYS A 8 -65.96 -4.15 20.07
CA LYS A 8 -64.66 -4.66 19.60
C LYS A 8 -64.14 -3.82 18.44
N LEU A 9 -63.15 -3.02 18.83
CA LEU A 9 -62.13 -2.25 18.13
C LEU A 9 -61.74 -2.73 16.71
N LEU A 10 -61.70 -1.78 15.78
CA LEU A 10 -60.90 -1.85 14.55
C LEU A 10 -59.40 -1.75 14.91
N PRO A 11 -58.51 -2.54 14.27
CA PRO A 11 -57.08 -2.31 14.38
C PRO A 11 -56.66 -1.21 13.41
N LEU A 12 -56.19 -0.09 13.95
CA LEU A 12 -55.50 0.99 13.25
C LEU A 12 -54.17 0.45 12.70
N LEU A 13 -54.05 0.34 11.37
CA LEU A 13 -52.81 -0.02 10.69
C LEU A 13 -51.76 1.09 10.91
N LEU A 14 -50.77 0.83 11.77
CA LEU A 14 -49.63 1.71 11.98
C LEU A 14 -48.58 1.47 10.88
N LEU A 15 -48.34 2.49 10.05
CA LEU A 15 -47.27 2.50 9.05
C LEU A 15 -45.89 2.53 9.75
N LEU A 16 -45.15 1.42 9.72
CA LEU A 16 -43.72 1.45 10.01
C LEU A 16 -42.96 1.91 8.76
N ARG A 17 -42.44 3.14 8.80
CA ARG A 17 -41.40 3.60 7.86
C ARG A 17 -40.09 2.88 8.21
N ALA A 18 -39.69 1.94 7.35
CA ALA A 18 -38.36 1.38 7.37
C ALA A 18 -37.37 2.44 6.84
N THR A 19 -36.74 3.18 7.75
CA THR A 19 -35.55 3.96 7.41
C THR A 19 -34.40 2.98 7.25
N GLY A 20 -34.01 2.72 6.00
CA GLY A 20 -32.82 1.94 5.68
C GLY A 20 -31.58 2.61 6.23
N PHE A 21 -31.06 2.11 7.34
CA PHE A 21 -29.69 2.33 7.75
C PHE A 21 -28.80 1.52 6.80
N THR A 22 -28.18 2.20 5.84
CA THR A 22 -27.05 1.65 5.11
C THR A 22 -25.89 1.52 6.08
N CYS A 23 -25.66 0.30 6.57
CA CYS A 23 -24.41 -0.02 7.24
C CYS A 23 -23.33 -0.01 6.16
N ALA A 24 -22.57 1.08 6.08
CA ALA A 24 -21.28 1.06 5.39
C ALA A 24 -20.42 0.02 6.12
N GLN A 25 -20.30 -1.17 5.52
CA GLN A 25 -19.36 -2.19 5.96
C GLN A 25 -17.96 -1.66 5.69
N THR A 26 -17.43 -0.85 6.62
CA THR A 26 -16.00 -0.77 6.80
C THR A 26 -15.56 -2.16 7.23
N ASP A 27 -14.67 -2.78 6.48
CA ASP A 27 -14.04 -4.05 6.81
C ASP A 27 -13.19 -3.84 8.08
N GLY A 28 -13.86 -3.75 9.23
CA GLY A 28 -13.28 -3.44 10.53
C GLY A 28 -12.42 -4.57 11.09
N ARG A 29 -12.08 -5.55 10.26
CA ARG A 29 -11.19 -6.65 10.59
C ARG A 29 -9.72 -6.33 10.33
N ASN A 30 -9.41 -5.36 9.47
CA ASN A 30 -8.02 -5.07 9.05
C ASN A 30 -7.53 -3.63 9.33
N GLY A 31 -8.27 -2.81 10.09
CA GLY A 31 -7.80 -1.49 10.58
C GLY A 31 -7.63 -0.37 9.53
N TYR A 32 -7.49 -0.70 8.25
CA TYR A 32 -7.34 0.26 7.16
C TYR A 32 -8.69 0.79 6.63
N THR A 33 -8.65 1.93 5.94
CA THR A 33 -9.79 2.66 5.38
C THR A 33 -9.82 2.73 3.87
N ALA A 34 -8.65 2.66 3.24
CA ALA A 34 -8.48 2.73 1.81
C ALA A 34 -7.21 1.99 1.42
N VAL A 35 -7.13 1.60 0.15
CA VAL A 35 -5.93 1.10 -0.49
C VAL A 35 -5.63 2.07 -1.63
N ILE A 36 -4.41 2.58 -1.67
CA ILE A 36 -3.95 3.50 -2.72
C ILE A 36 -3.00 2.76 -3.65
N GLU A 37 -3.20 2.97 -4.94
CA GLU A 37 -2.53 2.28 -6.05
C GLU A 37 -1.99 3.32 -7.04
N VAL A 38 -1.09 2.91 -7.94
CA VAL A 38 -0.59 3.73 -9.05
C VAL A 38 -0.93 3.08 -10.38
N THR A 39 -1.03 3.88 -11.44
CA THR A 39 -1.32 3.39 -12.79
C THR A 39 -0.07 2.90 -13.53
N SER A 40 1.13 3.23 -13.03
CA SER A 40 2.40 2.86 -13.65
C SER A 40 2.88 1.44 -13.31
N GLY A 41 2.23 0.75 -12.37
CA GLY A 41 2.60 -0.60 -11.95
C GLY A 41 2.50 -1.65 -13.07
N GLY A 42 3.41 -2.61 -13.06
CA GLY A 42 3.47 -3.70 -14.03
C GLY A 42 2.32 -4.71 -13.91
N PRO A 43 1.84 -5.28 -15.03
CA PRO A 43 0.74 -6.24 -15.02
C PRO A 43 1.16 -7.63 -14.55
N TRP A 44 2.46 -7.94 -14.55
CA TRP A 44 3.00 -9.27 -14.29
C TRP A 44 3.16 -9.58 -12.79
N GLY A 45 3.24 -10.87 -12.49
CA GLY A 45 3.33 -11.39 -11.13
C GLY A 45 2.00 -11.40 -10.39
N ASP A 46 2.06 -11.91 -9.16
CA ASP A 46 0.90 -12.00 -8.26
C ASP A 46 1.09 -11.04 -7.10
N TRP A 47 -0.02 -10.54 -6.56
CA TRP A 47 -0.01 -9.80 -5.31
C TRP A 47 0.30 -10.78 -4.17
N ALA A 48 1.31 -10.46 -3.37
CA ALA A 48 1.71 -11.27 -2.22
C ALA A 48 0.76 -11.08 -1.03
N TRP A 49 1.20 -11.33 0.20
CA TRP A 49 0.42 -11.00 1.40
C TRP A 49 0.60 -9.52 1.78
N PRO A 50 -0.45 -8.84 2.28
CA PRO A 50 -0.28 -7.52 2.85
C PRO A 50 0.43 -7.62 4.20
N GLU A 51 1.32 -6.67 4.50
CA GLU A 51 1.89 -6.48 5.83
C GLU A 51 1.54 -5.10 6.37
N MET A 52 1.09 -5.09 7.62
CA MET A 52 0.55 -3.90 8.28
C MET A 52 1.48 -3.44 9.40
N CYS A 53 1.62 -2.14 9.56
CA CYS A 53 2.17 -1.54 10.76
C CYS A 53 1.35 -1.98 12.00
N PRO A 54 1.95 -2.06 13.19
CA PRO A 54 1.20 -2.27 14.43
C PRO A 54 0.11 -1.19 14.61
N ASP A 55 -0.97 -1.53 15.30
CA ASP A 55 -2.07 -0.59 15.56
C ASP A 55 -1.55 0.73 16.16
N GLY A 56 -1.93 1.86 15.54
CA GLY A 56 -1.49 3.19 15.98
C GLY A 56 -0.16 3.66 15.40
N PHE A 57 0.47 2.89 14.51
CA PHE A 57 1.72 3.26 13.83
C PHE A 57 1.46 3.61 12.36
N PHE A 58 2.16 4.62 11.88
CA PHE A 58 2.20 4.99 10.47
C PHE A 58 3.60 4.80 9.92
N ALA A 59 3.71 4.52 8.62
CA ALA A 59 4.98 4.48 7.93
C ALA A 59 5.60 5.88 7.90
N SER A 60 6.74 6.06 8.57
CA SER A 60 7.50 7.32 8.63
C SER A 60 8.75 7.29 7.75
N GLY A 61 9.09 6.13 7.19
CA GLY A 61 10.21 5.97 6.29
C GLY A 61 10.13 4.69 5.49
N PHE A 62 11.08 4.50 4.57
CA PHE A 62 11.14 3.31 3.73
C PHE A 62 12.60 2.94 3.40
N SER A 63 12.83 1.66 3.12
CA SER A 63 14.07 1.14 2.52
C SER A 63 13.73 0.37 1.25
N LEU A 64 14.65 0.36 0.30
CA LEU A 64 14.52 -0.40 -0.95
C LEU A 64 15.52 -1.54 -0.98
N LYS A 65 15.11 -2.69 -1.52
CA LYS A 65 16.05 -3.77 -1.87
C LYS A 65 16.41 -3.63 -3.33
N VAL A 66 17.67 -3.37 -3.61
CA VAL A 66 18.17 -3.10 -4.97
C VAL A 66 19.48 -3.86 -5.14
N GLU A 67 19.70 -4.47 -6.29
CA GLU A 67 21.02 -5.04 -6.57
C GLU A 67 22.03 -3.94 -6.84
N PRO A 68 23.26 -4.06 -6.31
CA PRO A 68 24.33 -3.18 -6.73
C PRO A 68 24.60 -3.42 -8.22
N PRO A 69 25.09 -2.41 -8.96
CA PRO A 69 25.44 -2.60 -10.36
C PRO A 69 26.38 -3.78 -10.52
N GLN A 70 25.98 -4.79 -11.29
CA GLN A 70 26.78 -6.02 -11.45
C GLN A 70 27.92 -5.82 -12.46
N GLY A 71 27.92 -4.70 -13.19
CA GLY A 71 28.82 -4.44 -14.31
C GLY A 71 28.51 -5.35 -15.49
N ILE A 72 29.07 -5.10 -16.67
CA ILE A 72 28.79 -5.95 -17.84
C ILE A 72 29.52 -7.30 -17.68
N PRO A 73 28.85 -8.46 -17.80
CA PRO A 73 27.54 -8.68 -18.45
C PRO A 73 26.33 -8.83 -17.51
N GLY A 74 26.44 -8.45 -16.24
CA GLY A 74 25.33 -8.45 -15.31
C GLY A 74 24.32 -7.36 -15.64
N ASP A 75 23.08 -7.77 -15.89
CA ASP A 75 21.95 -6.86 -15.96
C ASP A 75 21.76 -6.20 -14.59
N ASP A 76 21.78 -4.87 -14.55
CA ASP A 76 21.49 -4.12 -13.32
C ASP A 76 20.02 -4.36 -12.97
N THR A 77 19.75 -5.20 -11.96
CA THR A 77 18.38 -5.66 -11.73
C THR A 77 17.53 -4.58 -11.05
N ALA A 78 16.26 -4.61 -11.41
CA ALA A 78 15.22 -3.69 -10.98
C ALA A 78 14.96 -3.75 -9.46
N LEU A 79 14.00 -2.95 -8.97
CA LEU A 79 13.59 -2.96 -7.58
C LEU A 79 13.16 -4.38 -7.16
N ASN A 80 13.76 -4.88 -6.09
CA ASN A 80 13.49 -6.24 -5.59
C ASN A 80 12.58 -6.24 -4.36
N GLY A 81 12.44 -5.13 -3.64
CA GLY A 81 11.63 -5.09 -2.43
C GLY A 81 11.45 -3.69 -1.86
N ILE A 82 10.40 -3.52 -1.07
CA ILE A 82 10.10 -2.28 -0.32
C ILE A 82 9.85 -2.67 1.14
N ARG A 83 10.52 -1.98 2.05
CA ARG A 83 10.24 -2.00 3.49
C ARG A 83 9.61 -0.69 3.88
N LEU A 84 8.54 -0.75 4.67
CA LEU A 84 8.07 0.42 5.42
C LEU A 84 8.65 0.38 6.83
N HIS A 85 9.05 1.55 7.31
CA HIS A 85 9.48 1.75 8.69
C HIS A 85 8.39 2.51 9.43
N CYS A 86 7.62 1.76 10.22
CA CYS A 86 6.48 2.25 10.97
C CYS A 86 6.93 2.87 12.29
N ALA A 87 6.44 4.06 12.62
CA ALA A 87 6.68 4.70 13.92
C ALA A 87 5.37 5.28 14.48
N ARG A 88 5.34 5.42 15.80
CA ARG A 88 4.29 6.18 16.50
C ARG A 88 4.93 7.46 17.05
N GLY A 89 4.84 8.53 16.27
CA GLY A 89 5.48 9.81 16.58
C GLY A 89 6.96 9.81 16.22
N ASN A 90 7.84 10.06 17.19
CA ASN A 90 9.28 10.15 16.94
C ASN A 90 9.88 8.78 16.59
N VAL A 91 10.73 8.77 15.56
CA VAL A 91 11.41 7.58 15.02
C VAL A 91 12.40 6.93 16.00
N LEU A 92 12.97 7.70 16.93
CA LEU A 92 14.03 7.21 17.82
C LEU A 92 13.54 6.10 18.78
N GLY A 93 13.94 4.86 18.49
CA GLY A 93 13.73 3.69 19.34
C GLY A 93 12.32 3.07 19.29
N ASN A 94 11.45 3.53 18.40
CA ASN A 94 10.06 3.07 18.29
C ASN A 94 9.68 2.74 16.83
N THR A 95 10.58 2.04 16.14
CA THR A 95 10.41 1.66 14.74
C THR A 95 10.08 0.18 14.59
N HIS A 96 9.07 -0.12 13.78
CA HIS A 96 8.73 -1.47 13.36
C HIS A 96 8.88 -1.57 11.85
N VAL A 97 9.63 -2.56 11.37
CA VAL A 97 9.84 -2.78 9.94
C VAL A 97 8.80 -3.76 9.45
N VAL A 98 8.10 -3.40 8.37
CA VAL A 98 7.13 -4.27 7.70
C VAL A 98 7.47 -4.40 6.22
N GLU A 99 7.28 -5.61 5.70
CA GLU A 99 7.72 -6.00 4.36
C GLU A 99 6.78 -7.09 3.84
N SER A 100 6.17 -6.86 2.68
CA SER A 100 5.45 -7.91 1.93
C SER A 100 6.47 -8.92 1.35
N GLN A 101 6.15 -9.62 0.26
CA GLN A 101 7.17 -10.38 -0.46
C GLN A 101 8.24 -9.45 -1.07
N SER A 102 9.49 -9.91 -1.06
CA SER A 102 10.62 -9.30 -1.78
C SER A 102 11.41 -10.38 -2.52
N GLY A 103 12.15 -10.00 -3.56
CA GLY A 103 13.11 -10.85 -4.27
C GLY A 103 14.30 -11.25 -3.39
N SER A 104 14.97 -12.34 -3.76
CA SER A 104 16.09 -12.86 -2.96
C SER A 104 17.34 -11.99 -3.10
N TRP A 105 17.48 -11.30 -4.23
CA TRP A 105 18.66 -10.53 -4.58
C TRP A 105 18.65 -9.09 -4.08
N GLY A 106 19.85 -8.50 -4.09
CA GLY A 106 20.11 -7.12 -3.71
C GLY A 106 20.24 -6.90 -2.21
N GLU A 107 20.64 -5.68 -1.87
CA GLU A 107 20.83 -5.24 -0.49
C GLU A 107 19.80 -4.18 -0.14
N TRP A 108 19.41 -4.15 1.14
CA TRP A 108 18.51 -3.13 1.64
C TRP A 108 19.27 -1.81 1.82
N SER A 109 18.72 -0.73 1.28
CA SER A 109 19.24 0.61 1.51
C SER A 109 19.06 1.05 2.96
N GLU A 110 19.89 2.00 3.38
CA GLU A 110 19.59 2.80 4.57
C GLU A 110 18.19 3.43 4.44
N PRO A 111 17.43 3.52 5.55
CA PRO A 111 16.09 4.06 5.51
C PRO A 111 16.09 5.57 5.23
N LEU A 112 15.21 5.96 4.30
CA LEU A 112 14.84 7.36 4.08
C LEU A 112 13.63 7.70 4.96
N TRP A 113 13.68 8.82 5.66
CA TRP A 113 12.69 9.22 6.66
C TRP A 113 12.02 10.54 6.30
N CYS A 114 10.72 10.62 6.53
CA CYS A 114 10.02 11.89 6.61
C CYS A 114 10.52 12.68 7.83
N ARG A 115 10.71 14.00 7.67
CA ARG A 115 11.23 14.85 8.74
C ARG A 115 10.21 15.06 9.86
N GLY A 116 10.72 15.36 11.06
CA GLY A 116 9.89 15.88 12.16
C GLY A 116 8.76 14.96 12.64
N GLY A 117 8.83 13.64 12.39
CA GLY A 117 7.77 12.70 12.74
C GLY A 117 6.60 12.69 11.75
N ALA A 118 6.77 13.28 10.56
CA ALA A 118 5.85 13.12 9.44
C ALA A 118 5.78 11.65 8.97
N TYR A 119 4.77 11.37 8.15
CA TYR A 119 4.46 10.03 7.67
C TYR A 119 4.21 10.01 6.17
N LEU A 120 4.40 8.86 5.54
CA LEU A 120 4.18 8.64 4.11
C LEU A 120 2.68 8.70 3.82
N VAL A 121 2.30 9.43 2.77
CA VAL A 121 0.89 9.67 2.41
C VAL A 121 0.55 9.34 0.96
N ALA A 122 1.53 9.30 0.07
CA ALA A 122 1.35 8.92 -1.33
C ALA A 122 2.66 8.37 -1.89
N PHE A 123 2.59 7.67 -3.01
CA PHE A 123 3.76 7.12 -3.70
C PHE A 123 3.62 7.23 -5.23
N SER A 124 4.74 7.09 -5.92
CA SER A 124 4.83 7.07 -7.38
C SER A 124 5.97 6.12 -7.76
N LEU A 125 5.68 5.18 -8.66
CA LEU A 125 6.67 4.22 -9.17
C LEU A 125 7.37 4.77 -10.40
N ARG A 126 8.68 4.50 -10.48
CA ARG A 126 9.49 4.72 -11.68
C ARG A 126 9.52 3.44 -12.50
N VAL A 127 9.09 3.53 -13.75
CA VAL A 127 9.03 2.40 -14.68
C VAL A 127 9.51 2.85 -16.05
N GLU A 128 10.03 1.93 -16.84
CA GLU A 128 10.26 2.19 -18.26
C GLU A 128 8.93 2.18 -19.02
N ALA A 129 8.85 3.01 -20.07
CA ALA A 129 7.65 3.04 -20.90
C ALA A 129 7.43 1.66 -21.56
N PRO A 130 6.19 1.17 -21.65
CA PRO A 130 5.90 -0.04 -22.39
C PRO A 130 6.37 0.09 -23.84
N THR A 131 7.49 -0.56 -24.21
CA THR A 131 7.87 -0.75 -25.60
C THR A 131 7.22 -2.01 -26.13
N THR A 132 6.88 -2.05 -27.42
CA THR A 132 6.14 -3.16 -28.04
C THR A 132 6.93 -4.48 -28.12
N LEU A 133 8.19 -4.51 -27.70
CA LEU A 133 9.16 -5.57 -28.01
C LEU A 133 10.06 -6.03 -26.83
N GLY A 134 9.78 -5.62 -25.59
CA GLY A 134 10.64 -5.97 -24.44
C GLY A 134 9.89 -6.12 -23.11
N ASP A 135 10.52 -6.75 -22.12
CA ASP A 135 10.01 -6.96 -20.76
C ASP A 135 9.99 -5.64 -19.95
N ASN A 136 9.17 -4.67 -20.35
CA ASN A 136 9.29 -3.28 -19.89
C ASN A 136 8.46 -2.93 -18.64
N THR A 137 8.33 -3.82 -17.65
CA THR A 137 7.29 -3.60 -16.62
C THR A 137 7.70 -3.79 -15.17
N ALA A 138 8.97 -4.05 -14.90
CA ALA A 138 9.48 -4.00 -13.52
C ALA A 138 9.59 -2.55 -13.04
N ALA A 139 9.37 -2.34 -11.73
CA ALA A 139 9.62 -1.07 -11.09
C ALA A 139 11.12 -0.87 -10.91
N ASN A 140 11.64 0.26 -11.36
CA ASN A 140 13.05 0.63 -11.24
C ASN A 140 13.33 1.41 -9.96
N ASN A 141 12.34 2.17 -9.47
CA ASN A 141 12.44 2.97 -8.26
C ASN A 141 11.05 3.35 -7.72
N VAL A 142 11.02 3.95 -6.54
CA VAL A 142 9.82 4.54 -5.95
C VAL A 142 10.16 5.86 -5.29
N ARG A 143 9.23 6.81 -5.34
CA ARG A 143 9.26 8.01 -4.51
C ARG A 143 8.01 8.08 -3.66
N PHE A 144 8.14 8.62 -2.46
CA PHE A 144 7.04 8.84 -1.54
C PHE A 144 6.87 10.33 -1.25
N ARG A 145 5.63 10.74 -0.99
CA ARG A 145 5.31 12.05 -0.43
C ARG A 145 5.04 11.90 1.06
N CYS A 146 5.65 12.76 1.85
CA CYS A 146 5.44 12.90 3.28
C CYS A 146 4.27 13.84 3.59
N SER A 147 3.71 13.71 4.79
CA SER A 147 2.58 14.51 5.26
C SER A 147 2.90 16.00 5.44
N ASP A 148 4.18 16.36 5.52
CA ASP A 148 4.69 17.73 5.53
C ASP A 148 4.94 18.30 4.12
N GLY A 149 4.75 17.48 3.07
CA GLY A 149 4.96 17.84 1.68
C GLY A 149 6.35 17.52 1.12
N GLU A 150 7.28 17.00 1.94
CA GLU A 150 8.59 16.55 1.43
C GLU A 150 8.39 15.34 0.50
N GLU A 151 9.15 15.30 -0.61
CA GLU A 151 9.19 14.15 -1.51
C GLU A 151 10.53 13.42 -1.33
N LEU A 152 10.45 12.13 -1.00
CA LEU A 152 11.60 11.27 -0.78
C LEU A 152 11.73 10.31 -1.95
N GLN A 153 12.78 10.48 -2.76
CA GLN A 153 13.11 9.55 -3.84
C GLN A 153 14.00 8.42 -3.31
N GLY A 154 13.61 7.19 -3.59
CA GLY A 154 14.39 6.01 -3.22
C GLY A 154 15.71 5.86 -3.99
N PRO A 155 16.66 5.09 -3.44
CA PRO A 155 17.94 4.81 -4.09
C PRO A 155 17.86 3.63 -5.08
N GLY A 156 16.75 3.48 -5.82
CA GLY A 156 16.63 2.55 -6.94
C GLY A 156 17.31 3.03 -8.23
N LEU A 157 17.10 2.29 -9.31
CA LEU A 157 17.66 2.61 -10.64
C LEU A 157 17.12 3.94 -11.19
N SER A 158 17.89 4.52 -12.12
CA SER A 158 17.58 5.80 -12.76
C SER A 158 16.88 5.67 -14.12
N TRP A 159 16.56 4.45 -14.57
CA TRP A 159 15.93 4.19 -15.86
C TRP A 159 14.42 4.38 -15.81
N GLY A 160 13.85 4.84 -16.94
CA GLY A 160 12.44 5.16 -17.07
C GLY A 160 12.04 6.48 -16.38
N ASP A 161 10.74 6.68 -16.23
CA ASP A 161 10.13 7.89 -15.69
C ASP A 161 9.19 7.56 -14.53
N PHE A 162 9.00 8.52 -13.62
CA PHE A 162 7.98 8.40 -12.58
C PHE A 162 6.60 8.61 -13.19
N GLY A 163 5.69 7.67 -12.89
CA GLY A 163 4.27 7.81 -13.23
C GLY A 163 3.55 8.83 -12.35
N ASP A 164 2.23 8.89 -12.54
CA ASP A 164 1.35 9.69 -11.69
C ASP A 164 1.46 9.28 -10.22
N TRP A 165 1.20 10.23 -9.33
CA TRP A 165 1.08 9.94 -7.92
C TRP A 165 -0.18 9.13 -7.64
N SER A 166 -0.09 8.24 -6.65
CA SER A 166 -1.26 7.61 -6.05
C SER A 166 -2.20 8.65 -5.45
N ASP A 167 -3.42 8.21 -5.13
CA ASP A 167 -4.26 8.92 -4.18
C ASP A 167 -3.55 9.12 -2.82
N HIS A 168 -4.05 10.06 -2.02
CA HIS A 168 -3.46 10.46 -0.76
C HIS A 168 -4.13 9.77 0.44
N CYS A 169 -3.34 9.11 1.30
CA CYS A 169 -3.79 8.63 2.61
C CYS A 169 -4.01 9.81 3.58
N PRO A 170 -5.25 10.15 3.98
CA PRO A 170 -5.52 11.37 4.76
C PRO A 170 -4.81 11.46 6.13
N LYS A 171 -4.51 10.30 6.74
CA LYS A 171 -3.85 10.19 8.04
C LYS A 171 -2.49 9.48 7.99
N GLY A 172 -2.12 8.91 6.84
CA GLY A 172 -0.88 8.17 6.65
C GLY A 172 -1.09 6.73 6.18
N ALA A 173 -0.07 6.20 5.52
CA ALA A 173 0.04 4.81 5.17
C ALA A 173 0.42 3.97 6.39
N CYS A 174 -0.16 2.80 6.53
CA CYS A 174 0.00 1.87 7.66
C CYS A 174 0.20 0.42 7.20
N GLY A 175 0.52 0.20 5.93
CA GLY A 175 0.79 -1.13 5.41
C GLY A 175 1.14 -1.07 3.94
N LEU A 176 1.72 -2.16 3.45
CA LEU A 176 2.04 -2.35 2.05
C LEU A 176 1.67 -3.75 1.58
N GLN A 177 1.51 -3.87 0.27
CA GLN A 177 1.53 -5.14 -0.42
C GLN A 177 2.29 -4.94 -1.73
N THR A 178 3.14 -5.90 -2.06
CA THR A 178 3.97 -5.90 -3.27
C THR A 178 3.41 -6.91 -4.26
N LYS A 179 3.56 -6.58 -5.54
CA LYS A 179 3.27 -7.48 -6.65
C LYS A 179 4.57 -7.93 -7.26
N ILE A 180 4.82 -9.23 -7.19
CA ILE A 180 6.10 -9.81 -7.53
C ILE A 180 5.90 -10.95 -8.51
N GLN A 181 6.73 -10.96 -9.55
CA GLN A 181 6.82 -12.11 -10.44
C GLN A 181 7.77 -13.13 -9.82
N GLY A 182 7.28 -14.32 -9.51
CA GLY A 182 8.14 -15.40 -9.03
C GLY A 182 9.08 -15.94 -10.12
N PRO A 183 10.05 -16.79 -9.73
CA PRO A 183 11.07 -17.32 -10.63
C PRO A 183 10.45 -18.03 -11.85
N ARG A 184 10.89 -17.66 -13.05
CA ARG A 184 10.57 -18.39 -14.30
C ARG A 184 11.75 -19.25 -14.71
N GLY A 185 11.91 -20.40 -14.05
CA GLY A 185 12.93 -21.39 -14.39
C GLY A 185 13.91 -21.62 -13.25
N LEU A 186 15.18 -21.89 -13.59
CA LEU A 186 16.24 -22.19 -12.61
C LEU A 186 16.90 -20.93 -12.02
N GLY A 187 16.58 -19.74 -12.55
CA GLY A 187 17.02 -18.45 -12.03
C GLY A 187 15.92 -17.78 -11.22
N ASP A 188 16.32 -17.05 -10.16
CA ASP A 188 15.41 -16.17 -9.44
C ASP A 188 15.28 -14.85 -10.20
N ASP A 189 14.51 -14.87 -11.30
CA ASP A 189 14.13 -13.69 -12.09
C ASP A 189 12.99 -12.94 -11.38
N THR A 190 13.14 -12.75 -10.07
CA THR A 190 12.12 -12.11 -9.24
C THR A 190 12.29 -10.60 -9.27
N ALA A 191 11.30 -9.90 -9.83
CA ALA A 191 11.27 -8.45 -9.87
C ALA A 191 9.97 -7.92 -9.25
N LEU A 192 10.07 -6.78 -8.54
CA LEU A 192 8.91 -6.03 -8.08
C LEU A 192 8.30 -5.32 -9.28
N ASN A 193 7.05 -5.65 -9.61
CA ASN A 193 6.31 -5.04 -10.71
C ASN A 193 5.40 -3.92 -10.21
N ASP A 194 4.83 -4.07 -9.02
CA ASP A 194 3.89 -3.09 -8.47
C ASP A 194 3.89 -3.09 -6.94
N ALA A 195 3.30 -2.04 -6.36
CA ALA A 195 3.06 -1.91 -4.94
C ALA A 195 1.74 -1.17 -4.69
N ARG A 196 1.12 -1.44 -3.54
CA ARG A 196 -0.01 -0.65 -3.04
C ARG A 196 0.12 -0.42 -1.55
N LEU A 197 -0.42 0.69 -1.08
CA LEU A 197 -0.35 1.07 0.33
C LEU A 197 -1.75 1.05 0.97
N PHE A 198 -1.81 0.68 2.23
CA PHE A 198 -3.02 0.71 3.03
C PHE A 198 -3.04 1.98 3.87
N CYS A 199 -4.15 2.72 3.86
CA CYS A 199 -4.33 3.94 4.64
C CYS A 199 -5.12 3.67 5.93
N CYS A 200 -4.63 4.06 7.10
CA CYS A 200 -5.34 3.86 8.38
C CYS A 200 -6.00 5.13 8.92
N ARG A 201 -6.91 4.99 9.90
CA ARG A 201 -7.51 6.13 10.62
C ARG A 201 -6.64 6.65 11.75
N SER A 202 -5.85 5.76 12.35
CA SER A 202 -5.10 5.96 13.58
C SER A 202 -3.93 5.00 13.63
#